data_AF-A0A537GE07-F1
#
_entry.id   AF-A0A537GE07-F1
#
_cell.length_a   1.000
_cell.length_b   1.000
_cell.length_c   1.000
_cell.angle_alpha   90.00
_cell.angle_beta   90.00
_cell.angle_gamma   90.00
#
_symmetry.space_group_name_H-M   'P 1'
#
loop_
_entity.id
_entity.type
_entity.pdbx_description
1 polymer ?
#
loop_
_entity_poly.entity_id
_entity_poly.type
_entity_poly.pdbx_seq_one_letter_code
_entity_poly.pdbx_strand_id
1 'polypeptide(L)'
;MNPMGQIPVLVDNEGPGGKPLTLSQSTAILVYCAEKSGRFLPRDPAARAAMLQALMSASTDITPMLGALFAVIRSKDPHGPTADLFRSRVRGYFKVWDDYLGERRYCAGSELTIADLSLYAGYARAKGAVPETCEGLPNLERWAKELGGRPAIQRATSF
;
A
#
# COMPACT_ATOMS: atom_id res chain seq x y z
N MET A 1 1.43 15.49 17.97
CA MET A 1 2.38 15.04 16.94
C MET A 1 1.74 14.95 15.56
N ASN A 2 0.55 14.35 15.41
CA ASN A 2 -0.29 14.53 14.22
C ASN A 2 -1.61 15.25 14.61
N PRO A 3 -1.90 16.46 14.09
CA PRO A 3 -3.15 17.17 14.39
C PRO A 3 -4.43 16.41 14.00
N MET A 4 -4.33 15.50 13.03
CA MET A 4 -5.46 14.66 12.58
C MET A 4 -5.76 13.48 13.53
N GLY A 5 -4.93 13.24 14.55
CA GLY A 5 -5.11 12.11 15.47
C GLY A 5 -4.96 10.73 14.83
N GLN A 6 -4.33 10.64 13.66
CA GLN A 6 -4.17 9.40 12.90
C GLN A 6 -2.73 8.84 12.98
N ILE A 7 -2.61 7.51 12.93
CA ILE A 7 -1.33 6.81 12.73
C ILE A 7 -1.07 6.58 11.22
N PRO A 8 0.19 6.40 10.79
CA PRO A 8 1.43 6.46 11.57
C PRO A 8 1.99 7.89 11.70
N VAL A 9 2.88 8.04 12.69
CA VAL A 9 3.76 9.21 12.87
C VAL A 9 5.19 8.70 13.03
N LEU A 10 6.12 9.30 12.30
CA LEU A 10 7.56 9.08 12.43
C LEU A 10 8.17 10.28 13.16
N VAL A 11 9.03 10.00 14.14
CA VAL A 11 9.93 10.99 14.75
C VAL A 11 11.35 10.52 14.48
N ASP A 12 12.12 11.33 13.76
CA ASP A 12 13.51 11.10 13.44
C ASP A 12 14.37 12.17 14.11
N ASN A 13 15.07 11.81 15.19
CA ASN A 13 15.89 12.75 15.95
C ASN A 13 17.16 13.18 15.18
N GLU A 14 17.57 12.40 14.19
CA GLU A 14 18.73 12.62 13.34
C GLU A 14 18.29 12.87 11.89
N GLY A 15 17.27 13.72 11.72
CA GLY A 15 16.74 14.09 10.41
C GLY A 15 17.73 14.89 9.55
N PRO A 16 17.27 15.44 8.40
CA PRO A 16 18.12 16.14 7.46
C PRO A 16 18.95 17.26 8.10
N GLY A 17 20.26 17.27 7.85
CA GLY A 17 21.19 18.23 8.46
C GLY A 17 21.36 18.07 9.98
N GLY A 18 21.07 16.89 10.54
CA GLY A 18 21.20 16.59 11.97
C GLY A 18 20.09 17.21 12.84
N LYS A 19 18.97 17.63 12.24
CA LYS A 19 17.85 18.26 12.94
C LYS A 19 16.68 17.28 13.10
N PRO A 20 15.99 17.27 14.26
CA PRO A 20 14.81 16.45 14.43
C PRO A 20 13.72 16.75 13.39
N LEU A 21 13.10 15.70 12.86
CA LEU A 21 11.98 15.79 11.93
C LEU A 21 10.82 14.92 12.44
N THR A 22 9.63 15.51 12.50
CA THR A 22 8.39 14.77 12.77
C THR A 22 7.53 14.77 11.51
N LEU A 23 7.14 13.60 11.04
CA LEU A 23 6.31 13.39 9.86
C LEU A 23 5.09 12.54 10.19
N SER A 24 3.97 12.87 9.57
CA SER A 24 2.79 12.01 9.48
C SER A 24 2.52 11.70 8.01
N GLN A 25 1.45 10.96 7.71
CA GLN A 25 1.13 10.40 6.38
C GLN A 25 2.08 9.27 5.99
N SER A 26 1.55 8.05 5.91
CA SER A 26 2.33 6.84 5.61
C SER A 26 3.11 6.94 4.30
N THR A 27 2.51 7.51 3.26
CA THR A 27 3.17 7.70 1.94
C THR A 27 4.36 8.66 2.03
N ALA A 28 4.21 9.78 2.73
CA ALA A 28 5.30 10.74 2.92
C ALA A 28 6.44 10.13 3.75
N ILE A 29 6.09 9.37 4.80
CA ILE A 29 7.04 8.61 5.62
C ILE A 29 7.81 7.59 4.77
N LEU A 30 7.12 6.84 3.88
CA LEU A 30 7.78 5.87 2.99
C LEU A 30 8.79 6.55 2.05
N VAL A 31 8.41 7.66 1.43
CA VAL A 31 9.30 8.44 0.57
C VAL A 31 10.52 8.94 1.36
N TYR A 32 10.29 9.54 2.53
CA TYR A 32 11.36 10.01 3.40
C TYR A 32 12.34 8.89 3.79
N CYS A 33 11.84 7.73 4.23
CA CYS A 33 12.66 6.59 4.60
C CYS A 33 13.46 6.04 3.40
N ALA A 34 12.86 6.04 2.21
CA ALA A 34 13.53 5.59 0.99
C ALA A 34 14.66 6.53 0.58
N GLU A 35 14.44 7.84 0.66
CA GLU A 35 15.46 8.86 0.41
C GLU A 35 16.59 8.81 1.44
N LYS A 36 16.25 8.78 2.75
CA LYS A 36 17.24 8.72 3.83
C LYS A 36 18.11 7.46 3.78
N SER A 37 17.53 6.32 3.39
CA SER A 37 18.26 5.04 3.33
C SER A 37 18.92 4.75 1.98
N GLY A 38 18.52 5.45 0.91
CA GLY A 38 18.92 5.15 -0.46
C GLY A 38 18.39 3.80 -0.99
N ARG A 39 17.29 3.28 -0.42
CA ARG A 39 16.72 1.96 -0.72
C ARG A 39 15.29 2.07 -1.23
N PHE A 40 14.89 1.13 -2.09
CA PHE A 40 13.51 0.99 -2.59
C PHE A 40 13.01 2.22 -3.38
N LEU A 41 13.94 3.03 -3.90
CA LEU A 41 13.68 4.22 -4.70
C LEU A 41 14.47 4.15 -6.01
N PRO A 42 13.80 4.05 -7.17
CA PRO A 42 14.48 4.04 -8.46
C PRO A 42 15.23 5.35 -8.75
N ARG A 43 16.38 5.24 -9.42
CA ARG A 43 17.15 6.40 -9.91
C ARG A 43 16.79 6.78 -11.34
N ASP A 44 16.41 5.80 -12.16
CA ASP A 44 15.93 6.05 -13.52
C ASP A 44 14.63 6.87 -13.47
N PRO A 45 14.51 8.00 -14.21
CA PRO A 45 13.33 8.84 -14.17
C PRO A 45 12.03 8.13 -14.57
N ALA A 46 12.09 7.22 -15.56
CA ALA A 46 10.92 6.48 -16.03
C ALA A 46 10.45 5.47 -14.96
N ALA A 47 11.37 4.71 -14.37
CA ALA A 47 11.08 3.82 -13.25
C ALA A 47 10.56 4.58 -12.02
N ARG A 48 11.10 5.78 -11.74
CA ARG A 48 10.62 6.63 -10.65
C ARG A 48 9.20 7.13 -10.90
N ALA A 49 8.86 7.50 -12.15
CA ALA A 49 7.51 7.87 -12.53
C ALA A 49 6.52 6.68 -12.39
N ALA A 50 6.90 5.49 -12.84
CA ALA A 50 6.10 4.28 -12.68
C ALA A 50 5.90 3.91 -11.20
N MET A 51 6.94 4.04 -10.37
CA MET A 51 6.84 3.87 -8.93
C MET A 51 5.89 4.89 -8.29
N LEU A 52 5.96 6.17 -8.68
CA LEU A 52 5.06 7.20 -8.17
C LEU A 52 3.61 6.91 -8.56
N GLN A 53 3.35 6.52 -9.81
CA GLN A 53 2.01 6.09 -10.26
C GLN A 53 1.46 4.98 -9.37
N ALA A 54 2.28 3.96 -9.11
CA ALA A 54 1.89 2.84 -8.26
C ALA A 54 1.63 3.24 -6.81
N LEU A 55 2.51 4.05 -6.24
CA LEU A 55 2.41 4.55 -4.88
C LEU A 55 1.18 5.45 -4.69
N MET A 56 0.88 6.30 -5.68
CA MET A 56 -0.32 7.12 -5.68
C MET A 56 -1.56 6.24 -5.75
N SER A 57 -1.65 5.27 -6.66
CA SER A 57 -2.80 4.35 -6.73
C SER A 57 -3.05 3.61 -5.41
N ALA A 58 -1.99 3.11 -4.75
CA ALA A 58 -2.11 2.48 -3.44
C ALA A 58 -2.67 3.42 -2.36
N SER A 59 -2.25 4.69 -2.37
CA SER A 59 -2.55 5.67 -1.32
C SER A 59 -3.83 6.48 -1.54
N THR A 60 -4.21 6.77 -2.79
CA THR A 60 -5.37 7.58 -3.14
C THR A 60 -6.58 6.76 -3.54
N ASP A 61 -6.37 5.59 -4.13
CA ASP A 61 -7.47 4.80 -4.71
C ASP A 61 -7.79 3.62 -3.79
N ILE A 62 -6.82 2.75 -3.57
CA ILE A 62 -7.04 1.47 -2.87
C ILE A 62 -7.27 1.70 -1.37
N THR A 63 -6.35 2.38 -0.69
CA THR A 63 -6.41 2.52 0.77
C THR A 63 -7.66 3.27 1.25
N PRO A 64 -8.04 4.42 0.65
CA PRO A 64 -9.26 5.11 1.06
C PRO A 64 -10.52 4.32 0.75
N MET A 65 -10.58 3.61 -0.39
CA MET A 65 -11.72 2.77 -0.72
C MET A 65 -11.88 1.59 0.25
N LEU A 66 -10.77 0.95 0.65
CA LEU A 66 -10.77 -0.06 1.71
C LEU A 66 -11.26 0.54 3.04
N GLY A 67 -10.81 1.74 3.39
CA GLY A 67 -11.28 2.45 4.59
C GLY A 67 -12.79 2.70 4.57
N ALA A 68 -13.32 3.18 3.45
CA ALA A 68 -14.76 3.40 3.26
C ALA A 68 -15.56 2.08 3.34
N LEU A 69 -15.07 1.03 2.69
CA LEU A 69 -15.66 -0.31 2.77
C LEU A 69 -15.68 -0.83 4.22
N PHE A 70 -14.56 -0.72 4.92
CA PHE A 70 -14.45 -1.14 6.32
C PHE A 70 -15.38 -0.37 7.23
N ALA A 71 -15.57 0.94 7.01
CA ALA A 71 -16.52 1.73 7.77
C ALA A 71 -17.97 1.25 7.57
N VAL A 72 -18.34 0.85 6.36
CA VAL A 72 -19.69 0.33 6.07
C VAL A 72 -19.88 -1.07 6.67
N ILE A 73 -18.99 -2.02 6.39
CA ILE A 73 -19.18 -3.42 6.82
C ILE A 73 -19.03 -3.63 8.32
N ARG A 74 -18.35 -2.70 9.02
CA ARG A 74 -18.19 -2.73 10.48
C ARG A 74 -19.19 -1.83 11.22
N SER A 75 -20.10 -1.18 10.50
CA SER A 75 -21.14 -0.39 11.15
C SER A 75 -22.14 -1.30 11.87
N LYS A 76 -22.90 -0.74 12.81
CA LYS A 76 -23.95 -1.47 13.54
C LYS A 76 -25.09 -1.96 12.62
N ASP A 77 -25.33 -1.22 11.54
CA ASP A 77 -26.37 -1.50 10.54
C ASP A 77 -25.78 -1.28 9.13
N PRO A 78 -25.12 -2.31 8.55
CA PRO A 78 -24.38 -2.17 7.31
C PRO A 78 -25.32 -2.08 6.10
N HIS A 79 -25.18 -1.02 5.30
CA HIS A 79 -25.96 -0.88 4.06
C HIS A 79 -25.34 -1.74 2.95
N GLY A 80 -25.96 -2.91 2.69
CA GLY A 80 -25.49 -3.91 1.71
C GLY A 80 -25.13 -3.35 0.33
N PRO A 81 -26.02 -2.59 -0.34
CA PRO A 81 -25.73 -2.03 -1.66
C PRO A 81 -24.50 -1.11 -1.69
N THR A 82 -24.24 -0.36 -0.62
CA THR A 82 -23.03 0.48 -0.52
C THR A 82 -21.78 -0.36 -0.31
N ALA A 83 -21.86 -1.41 0.52
CA ALA A 83 -20.76 -2.34 0.72
C ALA A 83 -20.38 -3.03 -0.60
N ASP A 84 -21.37 -3.48 -1.37
CA ASP A 84 -21.14 -4.15 -2.65
C ASP A 84 -20.55 -3.22 -3.71
N LEU A 85 -21.00 -1.95 -3.75
CA LEU A 85 -20.37 -0.92 -4.58
C LEU A 85 -18.89 -0.75 -4.24
N PHE A 86 -18.54 -0.64 -2.95
CA PHE A 86 -17.15 -0.45 -2.52
C PHE A 86 -16.30 -1.70 -2.73
N ARG A 87 -16.84 -2.91 -2.48
CA ARG A 87 -16.18 -4.18 -2.83
C ARG A 87 -15.85 -4.24 -4.31
N SER A 88 -16.81 -3.91 -5.17
CA SER A 88 -16.62 -3.89 -6.62
C SER A 88 -15.51 -2.92 -7.04
N ARG A 89 -15.44 -1.74 -6.42
CA ARG A 89 -14.37 -0.77 -6.67
C ARG A 89 -12.99 -1.28 -6.22
N VAL A 90 -12.88 -1.83 -5.01
CA VAL A 90 -11.63 -2.44 -4.50
C VAL A 90 -11.16 -3.55 -5.44
N ARG A 91 -12.07 -4.47 -5.81
CA ARG A 91 -11.79 -5.55 -6.76
C ARG A 91 -11.35 -5.01 -8.12
N GLY A 92 -11.97 -3.94 -8.61
CA GLY A 92 -11.58 -3.26 -9.85
C GLY A 92 -10.13 -2.76 -9.81
N TYR A 93 -9.71 -2.12 -8.71
CA TYR A 93 -8.32 -1.71 -8.54
C TYR A 93 -7.36 -2.90 -8.52
N PHE A 94 -7.70 -3.97 -7.79
CA PHE A 94 -6.85 -5.16 -7.75
C PHE A 94 -6.77 -5.89 -9.09
N LYS A 95 -7.84 -5.88 -9.90
CA LYS A 95 -7.79 -6.40 -11.26
C LYS A 95 -6.81 -5.63 -12.15
N VAL A 96 -6.85 -4.30 -12.10
CA VAL A 96 -5.87 -3.46 -12.83
C VAL A 96 -4.44 -3.79 -12.39
N TRP A 97 -4.21 -3.97 -11.09
CA TRP A 97 -2.89 -4.35 -10.58
C TRP A 97 -2.49 -5.78 -10.92
N ASP A 98 -3.44 -6.72 -11.01
CA ASP A 98 -3.20 -8.07 -11.50
C ASP A 98 -2.73 -8.08 -12.95
N ASP A 99 -3.41 -7.32 -13.83
CA ASP A 99 -3.04 -7.19 -15.25
C ASP A 99 -1.62 -6.62 -15.36
N TYR A 100 -1.35 -5.52 -14.65
CA TYR A 100 -0.02 -4.93 -14.59
C TYR A 100 1.04 -5.91 -14.07
N LEU A 101 0.76 -6.64 -13.01
CA LEU A 101 1.68 -7.62 -12.43
C LEU A 101 1.84 -8.87 -13.31
N GLY A 102 1.03 -9.04 -14.36
CA GLY A 102 1.24 -10.05 -15.40
C GLY A 102 2.44 -9.73 -16.29
N GLU A 103 2.76 -8.45 -16.48
CA GLU A 103 3.83 -7.99 -17.35
C GLU A 103 5.11 -7.62 -16.61
N ARG A 104 5.00 -7.40 -15.28
CA ARG A 104 6.12 -6.95 -14.43
C ARG A 104 6.13 -7.70 -13.10
N ARG A 105 7.33 -7.92 -12.57
CA ARG A 105 7.54 -8.64 -11.31
C ARG A 105 7.00 -7.86 -10.11
N TYR A 106 7.23 -6.54 -10.10
CA TYR A 106 6.85 -5.60 -9.05
C TYR A 106 6.08 -4.41 -9.64
N CYS A 107 5.47 -3.60 -8.79
CA CYS A 107 4.57 -2.52 -9.18
C CYS A 107 5.21 -1.47 -10.10
N ALA A 108 6.54 -1.28 -10.02
CA ALA A 108 7.28 -0.31 -10.83
C ALA A 108 8.17 -0.95 -11.92
N GLY A 109 8.11 -2.28 -12.11
CA GLY A 109 8.96 -3.00 -13.06
C GLY A 109 9.63 -4.23 -12.45
N SER A 110 10.94 -4.35 -12.61
CA SER A 110 11.73 -5.51 -12.17
C SER A 110 12.28 -5.40 -10.74
N GLU A 111 12.28 -4.20 -10.15
CA GLU A 111 12.82 -3.94 -8.82
C GLU A 111 11.72 -3.65 -7.79
N LEU A 112 11.94 -4.12 -6.55
CA LEU A 112 11.05 -3.87 -5.42
C LEU A 112 11.18 -2.42 -4.95
N THR A 113 10.06 -1.73 -4.80
CA THR A 113 10.04 -0.32 -4.37
C THR A 113 9.11 -0.08 -3.18
N ILE A 114 9.09 1.16 -2.67
CA ILE A 114 8.10 1.58 -1.68
C ILE A 114 6.65 1.48 -2.16
N ALA A 115 6.40 1.48 -3.48
CA ALA A 115 5.06 1.28 -4.03
C ALA A 115 4.54 -0.12 -3.71
N ASP A 116 5.38 -1.14 -3.85
CA ASP A 116 5.03 -2.51 -3.51
C ASP A 116 4.72 -2.66 -2.02
N LEU A 117 5.53 -2.04 -1.15
CA LEU A 117 5.32 -2.07 0.30
C LEU A 117 3.97 -1.42 0.68
N SER A 118 3.62 -0.30 0.04
CA SER A 118 2.36 0.41 0.25
C SER A 118 1.17 -0.41 -0.23
N LEU A 119 1.23 -0.94 -1.46
CA LEU A 119 0.17 -1.75 -2.04
C LEU A 119 -0.03 -3.04 -1.25
N TYR A 120 1.07 -3.67 -0.80
CA TYR A 120 1.02 -4.93 -0.04
C TYR A 120 0.29 -4.76 1.29
N ALA A 121 0.49 -3.63 1.98
CA ALA A 121 -0.26 -3.34 3.19
C ALA A 121 -1.78 -3.24 2.93
N GLY A 122 -2.17 -2.63 1.80
CA GLY A 122 -3.57 -2.59 1.35
C GLY A 122 -4.11 -3.98 1.01
N TYR A 123 -3.37 -4.75 0.21
CA TYR A 123 -3.71 -6.12 -0.16
C TYR A 123 -3.88 -7.03 1.06
N ALA A 124 -2.93 -7.02 2.01
CA ALA A 124 -2.99 -7.88 3.20
C ALA A 124 -4.23 -7.58 4.06
N ARG A 125 -4.58 -6.29 4.21
CA ARG A 125 -5.82 -5.87 4.88
C ARG A 125 -7.07 -6.32 4.14
N ALA A 126 -7.09 -6.18 2.82
CA ALA A 126 -8.20 -6.65 2.00
C ALA A 126 -8.35 -8.17 2.09
N LYS A 127 -7.27 -8.94 1.97
CA LYS A 127 -7.28 -10.41 2.06
C LYS A 127 -7.80 -10.91 3.40
N GLY A 128 -7.52 -10.20 4.50
CA GLY A 128 -8.01 -10.56 5.83
C GLY A 128 -9.47 -10.17 6.12
N ALA A 129 -10.00 -9.12 5.48
CA ALA A 129 -11.31 -8.56 5.81
C ALA A 129 -12.38 -8.78 4.73
N VAL A 130 -12.00 -8.80 3.46
CA VAL A 130 -12.83 -8.94 2.26
C VAL A 130 -12.10 -9.77 1.19
N PRO A 131 -11.76 -11.04 1.48
CA PRO A 131 -10.94 -11.89 0.61
C PRO A 131 -11.48 -12.02 -0.82
N GLU A 132 -12.79 -11.92 -1.01
CA GLU A 132 -13.48 -11.97 -2.31
C GLU A 132 -13.00 -10.87 -3.29
N THR A 133 -12.45 -9.77 -2.77
CA THR A 133 -11.88 -8.69 -3.59
C THR A 133 -10.54 -9.08 -4.22
N CYS A 134 -9.87 -10.09 -3.68
CA CYS A 134 -8.55 -10.56 -4.12
C CYS A 134 -8.60 -11.89 -4.90
N GLU A 135 -9.72 -12.59 -4.90
CA GLU A 135 -9.85 -13.94 -5.47
C GLU A 135 -9.79 -13.96 -7.01
N GLY A 136 -9.10 -14.97 -7.56
CA GLY A 136 -8.97 -15.19 -8.99
C GLY A 136 -8.04 -14.19 -9.69
N LEU A 137 -7.10 -13.61 -8.95
CA LEU A 137 -6.11 -12.64 -9.43
C LEU A 137 -4.70 -13.26 -9.30
N PRO A 138 -4.27 -14.11 -10.25
CA PRO A 138 -3.10 -14.97 -10.08
C PRO A 138 -1.77 -14.21 -10.01
N ASN A 139 -1.64 -13.09 -10.73
CA ASN A 139 -0.41 -12.29 -10.73
C ASN A 139 -0.27 -11.50 -9.43
N LEU A 140 -1.39 -10.98 -8.94
CA LEU A 140 -1.47 -10.33 -7.64
C LEU A 140 -1.18 -11.33 -6.51
N GLU A 141 -1.73 -12.54 -6.57
CA GLU A 141 -1.45 -13.59 -5.58
C GLU A 141 0.02 -14.04 -5.60
N ARG A 142 0.61 -14.23 -6.79
CA ARG A 142 2.04 -14.53 -6.93
C ARG A 142 2.90 -13.43 -6.32
N TRP A 143 2.65 -12.17 -6.68
CA TRP A 143 3.35 -11.01 -6.13
C TRP A 143 3.20 -10.93 -4.60
N ALA A 144 1.99 -11.12 -4.08
CA ALA A 144 1.74 -11.08 -2.64
C ALA A 144 2.44 -12.22 -1.90
N LYS A 145 2.47 -13.43 -2.47
CA LYS A 145 3.22 -14.57 -1.90
C LYS A 145 4.71 -14.27 -1.84
N GLU A 146 5.26 -13.68 -2.89
CA GLU A 146 6.66 -13.28 -2.93
C GLU A 146 7.00 -12.24 -1.85
N LEU A 147 6.17 -11.19 -1.71
CA LEU A 147 6.37 -10.18 -0.68
C LEU A 147 6.16 -10.73 0.74
N GLY A 148 5.10 -11.50 0.96
CA GLY A 148 4.78 -12.11 2.25
C GLY A 148 5.81 -13.15 2.72
N GLY A 149 6.58 -13.73 1.80
CA GLY A 149 7.72 -14.60 2.12
C GLY A 149 8.95 -13.87 2.64
N ARG A 150 9.00 -12.52 2.59
CA ARG A 150 10.17 -11.75 3.03
C ARG A 150 10.21 -11.65 4.56
N PRO A 151 11.33 -11.99 5.23
CA PRO A 151 11.41 -11.93 6.69
C PRO A 151 11.09 -10.54 7.28
N ALA A 152 11.44 -9.47 6.59
CA ALA A 152 11.13 -8.11 7.03
C ALA A 152 9.62 -7.80 7.00
N ILE A 153 8.90 -8.34 6.02
CA ILE A 153 7.44 -8.20 5.93
C ILE A 153 6.77 -9.04 7.03
N GLN A 154 7.19 -10.29 7.21
CA GLN A 154 6.68 -11.17 8.26
C GLN A 154 6.84 -10.54 9.66
N ARG A 155 8.02 -9.98 9.97
CA ARG A 155 8.23 -9.22 11.22
C ARG A 155 7.30 -8.02 11.33
N ALA A 156 7.10 -7.27 10.25
CA ALA A 156 6.26 -6.08 10.25
C ALA A 156 4.75 -6.38 10.37
N THR A 157 4.33 -7.62 10.10
CA THR A 157 2.93 -8.06 10.21
C THR A 157 2.65 -8.98 11.39
N SER A 158 3.67 -9.25 12.23
CA SER A 158 3.52 -10.02 13.47
C SER A 158 3.10 -9.06 14.58
N PHE A 159 1.80 -8.96 14.84
CA PHE A 159 1.23 -8.20 15.96
C PHE A 159 0.41 -9.14 16.86
#